data_AF-A0A7V9EYM1-F1
#
_entry.id   AF-A0A7V9EYM1-F1
#
_cell.length_a   1.000
_cell.length_b   1.000
_cell.length_c   1.000
_cell.angle_alpha   90.00
_cell.angle_beta   90.00
_cell.angle_gamma   90.00
#
_symmetry.space_group_name_H-M   'P 1'
#
loop_
_entity.id
_entity.type
_entity.pdbx_description
1 polymer ?
#
loop_
_entity_poly.entity_id
_entity_poly.type
_entity_poly.pdbx_seq_one_letter_code
_entity_poly.pdbx_strand_id
1 'polypeptide(L)'
;METDDVPETAGMRMQARIFLGIASFLVLASLVYGVTAGESAGTTMLLLAGGMALIVGGYLSVQARSSTDAAEPDRSGGGGEADPAAQGEAYLPHASVWPFAMGMGMVVTANGLALGGWALVPGILLTAASTWGYARQSRRRD
;
A
#
# COMPACT_ATOMS: atom_id res chain seq x y z
N MET A 1 -35.68 -2.45 8.54
CA MET A 1 -34.85 -2.78 7.38
C MET A 1 -33.52 -3.16 7.97
N GLU A 2 -33.39 -4.44 8.30
CA GLU A 2 -32.22 -5.02 8.97
C GLU A 2 -31.10 -5.08 7.93
N THR A 3 -30.08 -4.25 8.07
CA THR A 3 -28.86 -4.41 7.29
C THR A 3 -28.07 -5.52 7.97
N ASP A 4 -28.04 -6.71 7.36
CA ASP A 4 -27.21 -7.82 7.79
C ASP A 4 -25.76 -7.35 7.97
N ASP A 5 -25.28 -7.35 9.22
CA ASP A 5 -23.89 -7.12 9.58
C ASP A 5 -23.05 -8.27 9.02
N VAL A 6 -22.48 -8.09 7.83
CA VAL A 6 -21.43 -8.98 7.32
C VAL A 6 -20.20 -8.78 8.22
N PRO A 7 -19.69 -9.82 8.89
CA PRO A 7 -18.57 -9.66 9.81
C PRO A 7 -17.37 -9.11 9.04
N GLU A 8 -16.82 -7.99 9.51
CA GLU A 8 -15.71 -7.23 8.90
C GLU A 8 -14.48 -8.12 8.56
N THR A 9 -14.27 -9.17 9.35
CA THR A 9 -13.22 -10.18 9.15
C THR A 9 -13.41 -11.02 7.88
N ALA A 10 -14.64 -11.16 7.37
CA ALA A 10 -14.93 -11.80 6.10
C ALA A 10 -14.35 -11.00 4.92
N GLY A 11 -14.31 -9.68 5.03
CA GLY A 11 -13.75 -8.78 4.02
C GLY A 11 -12.25 -8.99 3.82
N MET A 12 -11.46 -8.95 4.90
CA MET A 12 -10.00 -9.14 4.83
C MET A 12 -9.62 -10.54 4.33
N ARG A 13 -10.36 -11.58 4.74
CA ARG A 13 -10.16 -12.95 4.25
C ARG A 13 -10.44 -13.07 2.75
N MET A 14 -11.47 -12.38 2.27
CA MET A 14 -11.78 -12.35 0.83
C MET A 14 -10.69 -11.60 0.04
N GLN A 15 -10.27 -10.42 0.51
CA GLN A 15 -9.20 -9.64 -0.12
C GLN A 15 -7.89 -10.44 -0.19
N ALA A 16 -7.50 -11.10 0.91
CA ALA A 16 -6.33 -11.96 0.95
C ALA A 16 -6.40 -13.09 -0.10
N ARG A 17 -7.56 -13.77 -0.22
CA ARG A 17 -7.77 -14.82 -1.24
C ARG A 17 -7.67 -14.30 -2.66
N ILE A 18 -8.23 -13.11 -2.94
CA ILE A 18 -8.16 -12.49 -4.27
C ILE A 18 -6.70 -12.20 -4.63
N PHE A 19 -5.94 -11.55 -3.74
CA PHE A 19 -4.53 -11.25 -4.00
C PHE A 19 -3.67 -12.51 -4.15
N LEU A 20 -3.91 -13.53 -3.33
CA LEU A 20 -3.18 -14.80 -3.43
C LEU A 20 -3.56 -15.58 -4.70
N GLY A 21 -4.81 -15.47 -5.15
CA GLY A 21 -5.26 -15.97 -6.45
C GLY A 21 -4.55 -15.27 -7.62
N ILE A 22 -4.49 -13.94 -7.59
CA ILE A 22 -3.77 -13.15 -8.61
C ILE A 22 -2.27 -13.48 -8.59
N ALA A 23 -1.66 -13.57 -7.41
CA ALA A 23 -0.26 -13.93 -7.25
C ALA A 23 0.06 -15.30 -7.85
N SER A 24 -0.75 -16.31 -7.53
CA SER A 24 -0.57 -17.65 -8.08
C SER A 24 -0.76 -17.68 -9.59
N PHE A 25 -1.76 -16.97 -10.12
CA PHE A 25 -1.95 -16.83 -11.56
C PHE A 25 -0.75 -16.17 -12.25
N LEU A 26 -0.25 -15.06 -11.72
CA LEU A 26 0.89 -14.34 -12.32
C LEU A 26 2.19 -15.15 -12.27
N VAL A 27 2.43 -15.87 -11.18
CA VAL A 27 3.58 -16.78 -11.08
C VAL A 27 3.43 -17.92 -12.09
N LEU A 28 2.28 -18.58 -12.17
CA LEU A 28 2.03 -19.63 -13.16
C LEU A 28 2.17 -19.10 -14.60
N ALA A 29 1.61 -17.93 -14.88
CA ALA A 29 1.75 -17.25 -16.16
C ALA A 29 3.22 -16.93 -16.46
N SER A 30 4.01 -16.52 -15.47
CA SER A 30 5.45 -16.30 -15.62
C SER A 30 6.19 -17.58 -16.01
N LEU A 31 5.85 -18.74 -15.42
CA LEU A 31 6.44 -20.02 -15.80
C LEU A 31 6.08 -20.40 -17.24
N VAL A 32 4.79 -20.33 -17.58
CA VAL A 32 4.30 -20.66 -18.93
C VAL A 32 4.93 -19.72 -19.96
N TYR A 33 4.91 -18.41 -19.70
CA TYR A 33 5.49 -17.39 -20.58
C TYR A 33 7.00 -17.53 -20.73
N GLY A 34 7.73 -17.82 -19.64
CA GLY A 34 9.18 -18.04 -19.71
C GLY A 34 9.56 -19.22 -20.59
N VAL A 35 8.75 -20.28 -20.59
CA VAL A 35 8.96 -21.45 -21.45
C VAL A 35 8.53 -21.19 -22.90
N THR A 36 7.44 -20.45 -23.14
CA THR A 36 6.90 -20.25 -24.49
C THR A 36 7.53 -19.10 -25.25
N ALA A 37 7.78 -17.96 -24.60
CA ALA A 37 8.26 -16.74 -25.24
C ALA A 37 9.80 -16.65 -25.27
N GLY A 38 10.48 -17.22 -24.28
CA GLY A 38 11.95 -17.17 -24.18
C GLY A 38 12.53 -15.78 -23.93
N GLU A 39 11.70 -14.76 -23.66
CA GLU A 39 12.14 -13.40 -23.40
C GLU A 39 12.25 -13.12 -21.89
N SER A 40 13.47 -12.82 -21.42
CA SER A 40 13.72 -12.64 -19.99
C SER A 40 13.05 -11.39 -19.39
N ALA A 41 12.82 -10.34 -20.17
CA ALA A 41 12.23 -9.09 -19.64
C ALA A 41 10.76 -9.29 -19.25
N GLY A 42 9.94 -9.86 -20.14
CA GLY A 42 8.55 -10.18 -19.84
C GLY A 42 8.38 -11.18 -18.68
N THR A 43 9.21 -12.23 -18.64
CA THR A 43 9.20 -13.19 -17.51
C THR A 43 9.53 -12.51 -16.19
N THR A 44 10.52 -11.62 -16.17
CA THR A 44 10.90 -10.90 -14.95
C THR A 44 9.79 -9.99 -14.45
N MET A 45 9.11 -9.27 -15.35
CA MET A 45 7.99 -8.40 -14.98
C MET A 45 6.80 -9.19 -14.42
N LEU A 46 6.44 -10.31 -15.04
CA LEU A 46 5.37 -11.19 -14.56
C LEU A 46 5.70 -11.78 -13.18
N LEU A 47 6.93 -12.27 -13.01
CA LEU A 47 7.39 -12.81 -11.74
C LEU A 47 7.39 -11.76 -10.63
N LEU A 48 7.85 -10.53 -10.91
CA LEU A 48 7.89 -9.45 -9.94
C LEU A 48 6.48 -8.97 -9.56
N ALA A 49 5.58 -8.86 -10.54
CA ALA A 49 4.18 -8.54 -10.30
C ALA A 49 3.49 -9.63 -9.44
N GLY A 50 3.75 -10.90 -9.74
CA GLY A 50 3.28 -12.03 -8.93
C GLY A 50 3.84 -11.99 -7.51
N GLY A 51 5.14 -11.68 -7.34
CA GLY A 51 5.78 -11.52 -6.05
C GLY A 51 5.20 -10.38 -5.23
N MET A 52 4.94 -9.21 -5.84
CA MET A 52 4.27 -8.09 -5.17
C MET A 52 2.87 -8.46 -4.70
N ALA A 53 2.08 -9.12 -5.54
CA ALA A 53 0.75 -9.62 -5.18
C ALA A 53 0.84 -10.66 -4.05
N LEU A 54 1.87 -11.51 -4.04
CA LEU A 54 2.10 -12.51 -3.02
C LEU A 54 2.45 -11.88 -1.66
N ILE A 55 3.27 -10.83 -1.65
CA ILE A 55 3.61 -10.08 -0.43
C ILE A 55 2.34 -9.46 0.17
N VAL A 56 1.53 -8.78 -0.65
CA VAL A 56 0.28 -8.15 -0.19
C VAL A 56 -0.72 -9.20 0.29
N GLY A 57 -0.96 -10.25 -0.49
CA GLY A 57 -1.87 -11.34 -0.13
C GLY A 57 -1.42 -12.10 1.12
N GLY A 58 -0.10 -12.32 1.28
CA GLY A 58 0.50 -12.93 2.46
C GLY A 58 0.32 -12.07 3.71
N TYR A 59 0.59 -10.77 3.61
CA TYR A 59 0.35 -9.81 4.69
C TYR A 59 -1.12 -9.81 5.13
N LEU A 60 -2.06 -9.69 4.17
CA LEU A 60 -3.49 -9.71 4.45
C LEU A 60 -3.94 -11.06 5.05
N SER A 61 -3.33 -12.16 4.64
CA SER A 61 -3.61 -13.49 5.19
C SER A 61 -3.16 -13.61 6.66
N VAL A 62 -1.99 -13.08 7.00
CA VAL A 62 -1.52 -13.04 8.39
C VAL A 62 -2.42 -12.14 9.22
N GLN A 63 -2.73 -10.93 8.73
CA GLN A 63 -3.60 -9.97 9.42
C GLN A 63 -5.00 -10.54 9.65
N ALA A 64 -5.59 -11.20 8.66
CA ALA A 64 -6.91 -11.82 8.78
C ALA A 64 -6.96 -12.92 9.84
N ARG A 65 -5.84 -13.63 10.07
CA ARG A 65 -5.71 -14.63 11.13
C ARG A 65 -5.58 -13.96 12.50
N SER A 66 -4.68 -12.99 12.63
CA SER A 66 -4.47 -12.22 13.87
C SER A 66 -5.73 -11.50 14.34
N SER A 67 -6.53 -10.93 13.44
CA SER A 67 -7.81 -10.30 13.79
C SER A 67 -8.91 -11.29 14.19
N THR A 68 -8.78 -12.57 13.81
CA THR A 68 -9.71 -13.62 14.26
C THR A 68 -9.30 -14.18 15.61
N ASP A 69 -8.00 -14.38 15.85
CA ASP A 69 -7.49 -14.87 17.13
C ASP A 69 -7.66 -13.83 18.27
N ALA A 70 -7.78 -12.54 17.93
CA ALA A 70 -8.13 -11.48 18.87
C ALA A 70 -9.65 -11.38 19.17
N ALA A 71 -10.49 -12.14 18.45
CA ALA A 71 -11.95 -12.06 18.52
C ALA A 71 -12.54 -13.24 19.31
N GLU A 72 -12.17 -13.38 20.58
CA GLU A 72 -12.87 -14.24 21.54
C GLU A 72 -12.58 -13.75 22.98
N PRO A 73 -13.56 -13.45 23.86
CA PRO A 73 -14.90 -12.91 23.70
C PRO A 73 -15.06 -11.63 24.56
N ASP A 74 -14.78 -10.44 24.03
CA ASP A 74 -15.24 -9.17 24.65
C ASP A 74 -15.28 -8.05 23.63
N ARG A 75 -16.41 -7.96 22.91
CA ARG A 75 -17.04 -6.76 22.35
C ARG A 75 -18.04 -7.17 21.28
N SER A 76 -19.21 -7.56 21.76
CA SER A 76 -20.45 -7.40 21.02
C SER A 76 -20.66 -5.91 20.74
N GLY A 77 -20.76 -5.55 19.46
CA GLY A 77 -21.39 -4.30 19.04
C GLY A 77 -20.45 -3.35 18.32
N GLY A 78 -20.73 -3.16 17.03
CA GLY A 78 -20.33 -1.97 16.29
C GLY A 78 -19.41 -2.25 15.13
N GLY A 79 -19.97 -2.66 14.00
CA GLY A 79 -19.42 -2.24 12.71
C GLY A 79 -19.45 -0.72 12.64
N GLY A 80 -18.29 -0.11 12.62
CA GLY A 80 -18.11 1.32 12.51
C GLY A 80 -16.62 1.59 12.60
N GLU A 81 -16.07 2.16 11.54
CA GLU A 81 -14.80 2.91 11.52
C GLU A 81 -13.81 2.48 12.60
N ALA A 82 -12.83 1.64 12.22
CA ALA A 82 -11.65 1.29 13.03
C ALA A 82 -11.46 2.27 14.19
N ASP A 83 -11.91 1.89 15.40
CA ASP A 83 -11.99 2.79 16.56
C ASP A 83 -10.71 3.62 16.62
N PRO A 84 -10.75 4.89 16.21
CA PRO A 84 -9.52 5.65 16.08
C PRO A 84 -9.03 6.14 17.46
N ALA A 85 -9.74 5.75 18.52
CA ALA A 85 -9.33 5.97 19.90
C ALA A 85 -8.37 4.88 20.43
N ALA A 86 -8.27 3.69 19.81
CA ALA A 86 -7.41 2.62 20.32
C ALA A 86 -5.94 2.74 19.89
N GLN A 87 -5.64 3.50 18.83
CA GLN A 87 -4.29 3.85 18.40
C GLN A 87 -4.32 5.30 17.96
N GLY A 88 -3.82 6.21 18.81
CA GLY A 88 -3.96 7.66 18.67
C GLY A 88 -4.06 8.14 17.23
N GLU A 89 -5.27 8.54 16.86
CA GLU A 89 -5.67 9.13 15.59
C GLU A 89 -4.49 9.83 14.90
N ALA A 90 -4.03 9.27 13.79
CA ALA A 90 -2.99 9.90 12.99
C ALA A 90 -3.51 11.26 12.53
N TYR A 91 -3.03 12.34 13.14
CA TYR A 91 -3.42 13.69 12.76
C TYR A 91 -3.02 13.94 11.30
N LEU A 92 -4.03 13.94 10.43
CA LEU A 92 -3.92 14.31 9.03
C LEU A 92 -4.29 15.80 8.92
N PRO A 93 -3.31 16.71 8.76
CA PRO A 93 -3.63 18.13 8.66
C PRO A 93 -4.50 18.36 7.42
N HIS A 94 -5.73 18.82 7.62
CA HIS A 94 -6.74 19.05 6.59
C HIS A 94 -6.32 20.10 5.54
N ALA A 95 -5.27 20.89 5.83
CA ALA A 95 -4.66 21.86 4.92
C ALA A 95 -3.12 21.69 4.89
N SER A 96 -2.62 20.60 4.30
CA SER A 96 -1.18 20.39 4.10
C SER A 96 -0.75 20.73 2.67
N VAL A 97 0.19 21.67 2.52
CA VAL A 97 0.79 22.05 1.23
C VAL A 97 1.88 21.04 0.79
N TRP A 98 2.36 20.23 1.73
CA TRP A 98 3.48 19.31 1.52
C TRP A 98 3.24 18.18 0.52
N PRO A 99 2.06 17.53 0.44
CA PRO A 99 1.79 16.52 -0.60
C PRO A 99 1.93 17.10 -2.02
N PHE A 100 1.51 18.35 -2.21
CA PHE A 100 1.67 19.04 -3.50
C PHE A 100 3.14 19.31 -3.83
N ALA A 101 3.91 19.82 -2.86
CA ALA A 101 5.34 20.06 -3.03
C ALA A 101 6.13 18.76 -3.29
N MET A 102 5.74 17.66 -2.65
CA MET A 102 6.32 16.33 -2.87
C MET A 102 6.02 15.81 -4.29
N GLY A 103 4.80 15.99 -4.78
CA GLY A 103 4.43 15.67 -6.16
C GLY A 103 5.25 16.47 -7.19
N MET A 104 5.36 17.79 -7.00
CA MET A 104 6.18 18.65 -7.84
C MET A 104 7.67 18.25 -7.81
N GLY A 105 8.22 17.96 -6.63
CA GLY A 105 9.59 17.43 -6.48
C GLY A 105 9.80 16.13 -7.24
N MET A 106 8.85 15.21 -7.17
CA MET A 106 8.91 13.93 -7.87
C MET A 106 8.90 14.12 -9.40
N VAL A 107 8.05 15.02 -9.91
CA VAL A 107 8.00 15.37 -11.35
C VAL A 107 9.34 15.95 -11.80
N VAL A 108 9.91 16.91 -11.06
CA VAL A 108 11.20 17.51 -11.40
C VAL A 108 12.32 16.47 -11.33
N THR A 109 12.30 15.57 -10.34
CA THR A 109 13.27 14.48 -10.21
C THR A 109 13.20 13.52 -11.41
N ALA A 110 11.99 13.11 -11.80
CA ALA A 110 11.78 12.23 -12.94
C ALA A 110 12.25 12.88 -14.25
N ASN A 111 11.94 14.17 -14.45
CA ASN A 111 12.44 14.93 -15.61
C ASN A 111 13.96 15.15 -15.55
N GLY A 112 14.53 15.28 -14.35
CA GLY A 112 15.96 15.42 -14.12
C GLY A 112 16.77 14.19 -14.57
N LEU A 113 16.19 12.99 -14.56
CA LEU A 113 16.83 11.80 -15.13
C LEU A 113 17.08 11.94 -16.64
N ALA A 114 16.23 12.70 -17.36
CA ALA A 114 16.38 12.98 -18.78
C ALA A 114 17.18 14.27 -19.07
N LEU A 115 16.97 15.32 -18.26
CA LEU A 115 17.58 16.65 -18.47
C LEU A 115 18.99 16.77 -17.87
N GLY A 116 19.38 15.86 -16.98
CA GLY A 116 20.70 15.80 -16.35
C GLY A 116 20.73 16.29 -14.89
N GLY A 117 21.92 16.19 -14.27
CA GLY A 117 22.13 16.41 -12.84
C GLY A 117 21.64 17.78 -12.31
N TRP A 118 21.67 18.82 -13.14
CA TRP A 118 21.25 20.17 -12.76
C TRP A 118 19.76 20.28 -12.40
N ALA A 119 18.89 19.45 -13.00
CA ALA A 119 17.48 19.35 -12.66
C ALA A 119 17.22 18.21 -11.66
N LEU A 120 18.04 17.16 -11.70
CA LEU A 120 17.91 16.00 -10.81
C LEU A 120 18.20 16.37 -9.34
N VAL A 121 19.30 17.05 -9.07
CA VAL A 121 19.71 17.44 -7.70
C VAL A 121 18.64 18.30 -7.01
N PRO A 122 18.14 19.41 -7.59
CA PRO A 122 17.10 20.20 -6.94
C PRO A 122 15.77 19.45 -6.81
N GLY A 123 15.43 18.56 -7.76
CA GLY A 123 14.25 17.71 -7.66
C GLY A 123 14.30 16.77 -6.47
N ILE A 124 15.42 16.07 -6.27
CA ILE A 124 15.63 15.17 -5.14
C ILE A 124 15.56 15.94 -3.83
N LEU A 125 16.23 17.10 -3.74
CA LEU A 125 16.20 17.95 -2.56
C LEU A 125 14.80 18.44 -2.23
N LEU A 126 14.02 18.85 -3.23
CA LEU A 126 12.64 19.30 -3.05
C LEU A 126 11.75 18.16 -2.55
N THR A 127 11.89 16.96 -3.12
CA THR A 127 11.15 15.76 -2.66
C THR A 127 11.50 15.44 -1.21
N ALA A 128 12.80 15.38 -0.87
CA ALA A 128 13.26 15.08 0.47
C ALA A 128 12.82 16.14 1.50
N ALA A 129 12.92 17.43 1.16
CA ALA A 129 12.47 18.53 2.01
C ALA A 129 10.95 18.47 2.23
N SER A 130 10.19 18.09 1.20
CA SER A 130 8.73 17.97 1.30
C SER A 130 8.31 16.80 2.19
N THR A 131 8.97 15.65 2.05
CA THR A 131 8.77 14.49 2.93
C THR A 131 9.13 14.81 4.37
N TRP A 132 10.25 15.50 4.60
CA TRP A 132 10.64 15.95 5.93
C TRP A 132 9.65 16.96 6.51
N GLY A 133 9.19 17.92 5.71
CA GLY A 133 8.21 18.93 6.10
C GLY A 133 6.89 18.28 6.53
N TYR A 134 6.41 17.32 5.74
CA TYR A 134 5.23 16.51 6.08
C TYR A 134 5.43 15.72 7.37
N ALA A 135 6.56 15.02 7.52
CA ALA A 135 6.88 14.25 8.72
C ALA A 135 7.05 15.12 9.97
N ARG A 136 7.51 16.36 9.83
CA ARG A 136 7.58 17.32 10.94
C ARG A 136 6.19 17.83 11.29
N GLN A 137 5.34 18.08 10.30
CA GLN A 137 3.98 18.57 10.54
C GLN A 137 3.14 17.50 11.26
N SER A 138 3.26 16.23 10.88
CA SER A 138 2.54 15.14 11.56
C SER A 138 2.97 14.93 13.02
N ARG A 139 4.17 15.40 13.41
CA ARG A 139 4.67 15.33 14.79
C ARG A 139 4.25 16.51 15.66
N ARG A 140 3.74 17.62 15.08
CA ARG A 140 3.26 18.76 15.86
C ARG A 140 1.80 18.53 16.22
N ARG A 141 1.55 18.27 17.50
CA ARG A 141 0.21 18.22 18.10
C ARG A 141 -0.15 19.63 18.53
N ASP A 142 -0.80 20.38 17.65
CA ASP A 142 -1.49 21.63 18.01
C ASP A 142 -3.00 21.38 17.93
#